data_AF-H0ABG8-F1
#
_entry.id   AF-H0ABG8-F1
#
_cell.length_a   1.000
_cell.length_b   1.000
_cell.length_c   1.000
_cell.angle_alpha   90.00
_cell.angle_beta   90.00
_cell.angle_gamma   90.00
#
_symmetry.space_group_name_H-M   'P 1'
#
loop_
_entity.id
_entity.type
_entity.pdbx_description
1 polymer ?
#
loop_
_entity_poly.entity_id
_entity_poly.type
_entity_poly.pdbx_seq_one_letter_code
_entity_poly.pdbx_strand_id
1 'polypeptide(L)' 'MLRTGSPEEMIEFYREAFGFELREKKEMDTFTLYFLRSDDQTAELELTYNHGEDSEYEKGRRLRTHRNPYR' A
#
# COMPACT_ATOMS: atom_id res chain seq x y z
N MET A 1 4.94 -1.91 2.96
CA MET A 1 3.58 -2.43 3.18
C MET A 1 2.61 -1.25 3.25
N LEU A 2 1.64 -1.21 2.34
CA LEU A 2 0.60 -0.19 2.26
C LEU A 2 -0.76 -0.89 2.16
N ARG A 3 -1.79 -0.31 2.80
CA ARG A 3 -3.17 -0.77 2.65
C ARG A 3 -3.84 -0.01 1.52
N THR A 4 -4.65 -0.71 0.72
CA THR A 4 -5.37 -0.11 -0.41
C THR A 4 -6.82 -0.60 -0.45
N GLY A 5 -7.72 0.26 -0.94
CA GLY A 5 -9.10 -0.09 -1.28
C GLY A 5 -9.28 -0.56 -2.73
N SER A 6 -8.35 -0.18 -3.61
CA SER A 6 -8.35 -0.53 -5.04
C SER A 6 -6.98 -1.08 -5.42
N PRO A 7 -6.72 -2.38 -5.21
CA PRO A 7 -5.40 -2.96 -5.50
C PRO A 7 -5.06 -2.92 -6.99
N GLU A 8 -6.03 -3.12 -7.89
CA GLU A 8 -5.81 -3.10 -9.34
C GLU A 8 -5.37 -1.72 -9.83
N GLU A 9 -6.04 -0.65 -9.39
CA GLU A 9 -5.66 0.74 -9.72
C GLU A 9 -4.26 1.08 -9.21
N MET A 10 -3.91 0.64 -8.00
CA MET A 10 -2.59 0.88 -7.43
C MET A 10 -1.50 0.08 -8.17
N ILE A 11 -1.78 -1.16 -8.58
CA ILE A 11 -0.83 -1.97 -9.36
C ILE A 11 -0.51 -1.26 -10.68
N GLU A 12 -1.54 -0.81 -11.39
CA GLU A 12 -1.37 -0.06 -12.64
C GLU A 12 -0.58 1.24 -12.42
N PHE A 13 -0.91 2.00 -11.36
CA PHE A 13 -0.17 3.20 -11.01
C PHE A 13 1.33 2.94 -10.78
N TYR A 14 1.67 1.91 -9.99
CA TYR A 14 3.08 1.57 -9.72
C TYR A 14 3.79 1.00 -10.96
N ARG A 15 3.06 0.31 -11.83
CA ARG A 15 3.58 -0.14 -13.12
C ARG A 15 3.92 1.04 -14.04
N GLU A 16 3.02 2.00 -14.19
CA GLU A 16 3.24 3.15 -15.08
C GLU A 16 4.27 4.14 -14.53
N ALA A 17 4.22 4.44 -13.22
CA ALA A 17 5.07 5.46 -12.62
C ALA A 17 6.49 4.97 -12.32
N PHE A 18 6.65 3.69 -11.96
CA PHE A 18 7.91 3.14 -11.46
C PHE A 18 8.37 1.88 -12.21
N GLY A 19 7.62 1.38 -13.19
CA GLY A 19 7.97 0.16 -13.92
C GLY A 19 7.83 -1.11 -13.07
N PHE A 20 7.06 -1.06 -11.97
CA PHE A 20 6.91 -2.22 -11.09
C PHE A 20 5.98 -3.26 -11.71
N GLU A 21 6.31 -4.52 -11.53
CA GLU A 21 5.47 -5.64 -11.95
C GLU A 21 4.93 -6.42 -10.77
N LEU A 22 3.73 -6.97 -10.92
CA LEU A 22 3.17 -7.90 -9.95
C LEU A 22 3.96 -9.21 -9.98
N ARG A 23 4.68 -9.51 -8.89
CA ARG A 23 5.48 -10.72 -8.75
C ARG A 23 4.71 -11.85 -8.09
N GLU A 24 3.89 -11.52 -7.09
CA GLU A 24 3.15 -12.52 -6.35
C GLU A 24 1.81 -11.95 -5.86
N LYS A 25 0.76 -12.77 -5.93
CA LYS A 25 -0.55 -12.51 -5.33
C LYS A 25 -0.83 -13.63 -4.33
N LYS A 26 -1.16 -13.27 -3.10
CA LYS A 26 -1.59 -14.24 -2.07
C LYS A 26 -2.99 -13.88 -1.60
N GLU A 27 -3.92 -14.78 -1.85
CA GLU A 27 -5.32 -14.64 -1.43
C GLU A 27 -5.53 -15.39 -0.11
N MET A 28 -6.08 -14.69 0.88
CA MET A 28 -6.44 -15.22 2.19
C MET A 28 -7.94 -14.99 2.40
N ASP A 29 -8.51 -15.62 3.43
CA ASP A 29 -9.95 -15.57 3.68
C ASP A 29 -10.50 -14.14 3.84
N THR A 30 -9.75 -13.26 4.52
CA THR A 30 -10.20 -11.90 4.86
C THR A 30 -9.43 -10.78 4.16
N PHE A 31 -8.36 -11.10 3.43
CA PHE A 31 -7.54 -10.12 2.73
C PHE A 31 -6.75 -10.74 1.58
N THR A 32 -6.28 -9.90 0.67
CA THR A 32 -5.37 -10.26 -0.41
C THR A 32 -4.10 -9.42 -0.34
N LEU A 33 -2.95 -10.07 -0.50
CA LEU A 33 -1.64 -9.44 -0.62
C LEU A 33 -1.19 -9.42 -2.08
N TYR A 34 -0.62 -8.30 -2.50
CA TYR A 34 0.00 -8.12 -3.81
C TYR A 34 1.42 -7.63 -3.61
N PHE A 35 2.39 -8.35 -4.16
CA PHE A 35 3.80 -8.01 -4.09
C PHE A 35 4.26 -7.47 -5.44
N LEU A 36 4.68 -6.20 -5.45
CA LEU A 36 5.19 -5.52 -6.63
C LEU A 36 6.69 -5.29 -6.51
N ARG A 37 7.39 -5.43 -7.63
CA ARG A 37 8.84 -5.21 -7.68
C ARG A 37 9.27 -4.74 -9.06
N SER A 38 10.29 -3.89 -9.10
CA SER A 38 11.07 -3.64 -10.32
C SER A 38 12.14 -4.72 -10.50
N ASP A 39 12.56 -4.98 -11.74
CA ASP A 39 13.58 -6.00 -12.04
C ASP A 39 14.97 -5.66 -11.47
N ASP A 40 15.27 -4.37 -11.31
CA ASP A 40 16.55 -3.88 -10.80
C ASP A 40 16.63 -3.78 -9.28
N GLN A 41 15.53 -4.08 -8.55
CA GLN A 41 15.46 -3.92 -7.10
C GLN A 41 15.11 -5.23 -6.40
N THR A 42 15.69 -5.41 -5.21
CA THR A 42 15.38 -6.51 -4.30
C THR A 42 14.26 -6.17 -3.33
N ALA A 43 13.96 -4.88 -3.14
CA ALA A 43 12.91 -4.42 -2.25
C ALA A 43 11.53 -4.56 -2.91
N GLU A 44 10.58 -5.14 -2.18
CA GLU A 44 9.23 -5.39 -2.65
C GLU A 44 8.22 -4.43 -2.00
N LEU A 45 7.31 -3.92 -2.82
CA LEU A 45 6.15 -3.20 -2.36
C LEU A 45 5.01 -4.18 -2.10
N GLU A 46 4.69 -4.37 -0.83
CA GLU A 46 3.52 -5.13 -0.40
C GLU A 46 2.29 -4.21 -0.31
N LEU A 47 1.23 -4.55 -1.07
CA LEU A 47 -0.11 -3.97 -0.96
C LEU A 47 -1.06 -4.95 -0.28
N THR A 48 -1.83 -4.47 0.68
CA THR A 48 -2.85 -5.26 1.39
C THR A 48 -4.24 -4.72 1.11
N TYR A 49 -5.08 -5.56 0.51
CA TYR A 49 -6.50 -5.30 0.30
C TYR A 49 -7.32 -6.13 1.29
N ASN A 50 -8.12 -5.48 2.13
CA ASN A 50 -8.95 -6.18 3.11
C ASN A 50 -10.36 -6.31 2.57
N HIS A 51 -10.92 -7.53 2.60
CA HIS A 51 -12.23 -7.81 2.05
C HIS A 51 -13.31 -7.19 2.95
N GLY A 52 -14.28 -6.48 2.35
CA GLY A 52 -15.45 -5.97 3.07
C GLY A 52 -15.22 -4.73 3.94
N GLU A 53 -14.03 -4.11 3.93
CA GLU A 53 -13.87 -2.75 4.46
C GLU A 53 -14.11 -1.73 3.35
N ASP A 54 -15.19 -0.96 3.48
CA ASP A 54 -15.48 0.21 2.65
C ASP A 54 -14.35 1.23 2.83
N SER A 55 -13.65 1.53 1.73
CA SER A 55 -12.27 2.01 1.72
C SER A 55 -12.09 3.51 1.99
N GLU A 56 -12.78 4.07 2.98
CA GLU A 56 -12.45 5.40 3.49
C GLU A 56 -11.28 5.30 4.48
N TYR A 57 -10.09 5.02 3.96
CA TYR A 57 -8.87 5.16 4.74
C TYR A 57 -8.48 6.63 4.79
N GLU A 58 -8.67 7.25 5.95
CA GLU A 58 -8.23 8.62 6.20
C GLU A 58 -6.71 8.69 6.00
N LYS A 59 -6.28 9.38 4.94
CA LYS A 59 -4.87 9.59 4.61
C LYS A 59 -4.23 10.32 5.78
N GLY A 60 -3.46 9.60 6.60
CA GLY A 60 -2.95 10.06 7.89
C GLY A 60 -2.41 11.49 7.84
N ARG A 61 -3.18 12.43 8.39
CA ARG A 61 -2.74 13.81 8.56
C ARG A 61 -1.63 13.79 9.60
N ARG A 62 -0.42 14.23 9.23
CA ARG A 62 0.66 14.50 10.19
C ARG A 62 0.17 15.58 11.15
N LEU A 63 -0.36 15.22 12.32
CA LEU A 63 -0.63 16.16 13.39
C LEU A 63 0.71 16.70 13.90
N ARG A 64 1.16 17.82 13.33
CA ARG A 64 2.20 18.66 13.94
C ARG A 64 1.60 19.35 15.16
N THR A 65 1.46 18.65 16.28
CA THR A 65 1.28 19.30 17.58
C THR A 65 1.95 18.47 18.68
N HIS A 66 3.27 18.46 18.69
CA HIS A 66 3.99 18.34 19.95
C HIS A 66 4.53 19.74 20.29
N ARG A 67 3.68 20.56 20.93
CA ARG A 67 4.21 21.65 21.76
C ARG A 67 4.81 20.95 22.97
N ASN A 68 6.13 20.90 23.01
CA ASN A 68 6.91 20.49 24.18
C ASN A 68 6.47 21.37 25.38
N PRO A 69 5.93 20.80 26.47
CA PRO A 69 5.50 21.56 27.63
C PRO A 69 6.64 21.99 28.58
N TYR A 70 7.90 21.79 28.20
CA TYR A 70 9.07 22.13 29.03
C TYR A 70 10.01 23.17 28.38
N ARG A 71 9.46 24.24 27.78
CA ARG A 71 10.21 25.47 27.52
C ARG A 71 9.50 26.66 28.14
#